data_AF-A0A0D3KFW8-F1
#
_entry.id   AF-A0A0D3KFW8-F1
#
_cell.length_a   1.000
_cell.length_b   1.000
_cell.length_c   1.000
_cell.angle_alpha   90.00
_cell.angle_beta   90.00
_cell.angle_gamma   90.00
#
_symmetry.space_group_name_H-M   'P 1'
#
loop_
_entity.id
_entity.type
_entity.pdbx_description
1 polymer ?
#
loop_
_entity_poly.entity_id
_entity_poly.type
_entity_poly.pdbx_seq_one_letter_code
_entity_poly.pdbx_strand_id
1 'polypeptide(L)'
;MKRVGDKPVDDADAKRSRADEATLHVYEPCVVLPLAEHMNALVEVLVPSRYLAADCKAVKQRRVWGSDVYTDDSDLVAVLAHTGHFKLKGAAPKSPLLVSLRVCPAQDAYTGSERSGFASRDWSGAHKGVSFKVERCLQHSAGTVPPPQLSLLRPGASRQMPTSLCVQEAGPGESFSVPPSASLAIFNLSNEPCYKYSLALVADQDTQAARWTSTRLLREALYLESKQRRFELAYKGTSAGGYATYTFSQVHSPQSMDRRALEGLGVPLPASSVKVLHSGVDWEEIVWGPCYLRLRGEEYPLLRLQYVSHTVA
;
A
#
# COMPACT_ATOMS: atom_id res chain seq x y z
N MET A 1 61.35 27.17 -46.63
CA MET A 1 61.50 27.37 -45.17
C MET A 1 60.13 27.65 -44.57
N LYS A 2 59.83 26.93 -43.48
CA LYS A 2 58.68 26.90 -42.54
C LYS A 2 57.39 27.69 -42.82
N ARG A 3 56.28 26.94 -42.86
CA ARG A 3 54.87 27.34 -42.70
C ARG A 3 54.59 27.73 -41.24
N VAL A 4 53.83 28.80 -41.01
CA VAL A 4 53.15 29.08 -39.73
C VAL A 4 51.68 28.73 -39.95
N GLY A 5 51.17 27.84 -39.10
CA GLY A 5 49.86 27.23 -39.23
C GLY A 5 48.76 28.11 -38.66
N ASP A 6 47.65 28.18 -39.39
CA ASP A 6 46.36 28.60 -38.90
C ASP A 6 45.51 27.33 -38.78
N LYS A 7 45.04 27.00 -37.57
CA LYS A 7 44.20 25.83 -37.32
C LYS A 7 42.73 26.26 -37.34
N PRO A 8 41.82 25.47 -37.92
CA PRO A 8 40.40 25.77 -37.90
C PRO A 8 39.82 25.54 -36.49
N VAL A 9 38.92 26.43 -36.09
CA VAL A 9 38.11 26.30 -34.88
C VAL A 9 36.95 25.35 -35.23
N ASP A 10 37.03 24.11 -34.74
CA ASP A 10 35.95 23.13 -34.82
C ASP A 10 34.78 23.55 -33.91
N ASP A 11 33.70 24.01 -34.52
CA ASP A 11 32.39 24.22 -33.90
C ASP A 11 31.68 22.85 -33.77
N ALA A 12 32.02 22.08 -32.72
CA ALA A 12 31.39 20.79 -32.45
C ALA A 12 31.43 20.42 -30.97
N ASP A 13 30.61 21.05 -30.12
CA ASP A 13 30.05 20.37 -28.92
C ASP A 13 28.88 21.15 -28.29
N ALA A 14 27.78 21.31 -29.03
CA ALA A 14 26.48 21.59 -28.40
C ALA A 14 25.91 20.28 -27.82
N LYS A 15 26.58 19.73 -26.80
CA LYS A 15 26.03 18.68 -25.93
C LYS A 15 24.76 19.22 -25.29
N ARG A 16 23.61 18.76 -25.80
CA ARG A 16 22.32 18.78 -25.11
C ARG A 16 22.47 18.06 -23.77
N SER A 17 22.93 18.77 -22.76
CA SER A 17 22.90 18.36 -21.36
C SER A 17 21.61 18.89 -20.75
N ARG A 18 20.52 18.21 -21.05
CA ARG A 18 19.29 18.30 -20.24
C ARG A 18 18.63 16.93 -20.24
N ALA A 19 19.34 15.94 -19.70
CA ALA A 19 18.65 14.85 -19.04
C ALA A 19 18.04 15.49 -17.79
N ASP A 20 16.81 16.00 -17.93
CA ASP A 20 15.98 16.37 -16.80
C ASP A 20 16.02 15.19 -15.83
N GLU A 21 16.28 15.49 -14.56
CA GLU A 21 16.28 14.57 -13.43
C GLU A 21 14.86 14.00 -13.29
N ALA A 22 14.55 13.01 -14.12
CA ALA A 22 13.24 12.38 -14.17
C ALA A 22 13.00 11.70 -12.83
N THR A 23 12.13 12.29 -12.02
CA THR A 23 11.74 11.73 -10.73
C THR A 23 11.10 10.37 -10.98
N LEU A 24 11.83 9.31 -10.60
CA LEU A 24 11.38 7.93 -10.78
C LEU A 24 10.44 7.57 -9.63
N HIS A 25 9.15 7.42 -9.93
CA HIS A 25 8.16 6.94 -8.97
C HIS A 25 8.05 5.42 -9.05
N VAL A 26 7.79 4.77 -7.92
CA VAL A 26 7.47 3.33 -7.89
C VAL A 26 5.97 3.20 -7.73
N TYR A 27 5.35 2.44 -8.62
CA TYR A 27 3.92 2.13 -8.54
C TYR A 27 3.62 1.25 -7.32
N GLU A 28 2.61 1.68 -6.56
CA GLU A 28 2.01 0.93 -5.47
C GLU A 28 0.48 0.87 -5.69
N PRO A 29 -0.17 -0.30 -5.54
CA PRO A 29 -1.61 -0.42 -5.69
C PRO A 29 -2.35 0.51 -4.73
N CYS A 30 -3.46 1.09 -5.21
CA CYS A 30 -4.33 2.00 -4.44
C CYS A 30 -3.67 3.31 -3.95
N VAL A 31 -2.41 3.58 -4.31
CA VAL A 31 -1.76 4.86 -4.02
C VAL A 31 -1.84 5.74 -5.27
N VAL A 32 -2.42 6.93 -5.12
CA VAL A 32 -2.45 7.93 -6.19
C VAL A 32 -1.04 8.45 -6.42
N LEU A 33 -0.58 8.43 -7.68
CA LEU A 33 0.73 8.95 -8.05
C LEU A 33 0.76 10.48 -7.86
N PRO A 34 1.85 11.06 -7.31
CA PRO A 34 1.97 12.51 -7.08
C PRO A 34 2.23 13.27 -8.40
N LEU A 35 1.26 13.24 -9.32
CA LEU A 35 1.38 13.82 -10.65
C LEU A 35 1.10 15.33 -10.69
N ALA A 36 0.39 15.87 -9.69
CA ALA A 36 -0.05 17.26 -9.68
C ALA A 36 1.10 18.28 -9.76
N GLU A 37 2.27 17.94 -9.20
CA GLU A 37 3.47 18.77 -9.21
C GLU A 37 4.19 18.77 -10.58
N HIS A 38 3.81 17.88 -11.49
CA HIS A 38 4.50 17.59 -12.74
C HIS A 38 3.70 17.99 -13.99
N MET A 39 2.86 19.04 -13.89
CA MET A 39 1.97 19.48 -14.98
C MET A 39 2.72 19.68 -16.31
N ASN A 40 2.22 19.08 -17.39
CA ASN A 40 2.84 19.08 -18.72
C ASN A 40 4.25 18.44 -18.80
N ALA A 41 4.75 17.80 -17.75
CA ALA A 41 6.02 17.09 -17.76
C ALA A 41 5.83 15.60 -18.08
N LEU A 42 6.95 14.92 -18.34
CA LEU A 42 7.03 13.47 -18.37
C LEU A 42 7.47 12.95 -17.00
N VAL A 43 6.71 12.02 -16.46
CA VAL A 43 6.99 11.34 -15.19
C VAL A 43 7.30 9.88 -15.49
N GLU A 44 8.41 9.38 -14.98
CA GLU A 44 8.75 7.97 -15.10
C GLU A 44 8.25 7.19 -13.88
N VAL A 45 7.50 6.12 -14.16
CA VAL A 45 6.90 5.25 -13.15
C VAL A 45 7.38 3.82 -13.38
N LEU A 46 8.08 3.27 -12.40
CA LEU A 46 8.46 1.87 -12.38
C LEU A 46 7.32 1.05 -11.79
N VAL A 47 6.83 0.08 -12.56
CA VAL A 47 5.81 -0.88 -12.15
C VAL A 47 6.48 -2.22 -11.81
N PRO A 48 6.58 -2.58 -10.51
CA PRO A 48 7.12 -3.87 -10.10
C PRO A 48 6.36 -5.05 -10.70
N SER A 49 7.10 -6.09 -11.10
CA SER A 49 6.58 -7.38 -11.59
C SER A 49 5.43 -7.93 -10.76
N ARG A 50 5.53 -7.87 -9.42
CA ARG A 50 4.52 -8.43 -8.50
C ARG A 50 3.12 -7.85 -8.67
N TYR A 51 2.99 -6.67 -9.28
CA TYR A 51 1.69 -6.02 -9.52
C TYR A 51 1.17 -6.20 -10.95
N LEU A 52 1.97 -6.79 -11.84
CA LEU A 52 1.64 -7.00 -13.25
C LEU A 52 0.91 -8.34 -13.46
N ALA A 53 -0.18 -8.54 -12.73
CA ALA A 53 -0.97 -9.77 -12.78
C ALA A 53 -2.48 -9.45 -12.85
N ALA A 54 -3.24 -10.36 -13.50
CA ALA A 54 -4.68 -10.19 -13.69
C ALA A 54 -5.50 -10.30 -12.40
N ASP A 55 -4.90 -10.83 -11.33
CA ASP A 55 -5.55 -11.05 -10.04
C ASP A 55 -5.67 -9.79 -9.18
N CYS A 56 -4.95 -8.71 -9.52
CA CYS A 56 -5.02 -7.43 -8.85
C CYS A 56 -6.47 -6.89 -8.84
N LYS A 57 -6.97 -6.50 -7.65
CA LYS A 57 -8.36 -6.04 -7.47
C LYS A 57 -8.67 -4.81 -8.30
N ALA A 58 -7.75 -3.85 -8.41
CA ALA A 58 -7.96 -2.63 -9.20
C ALA A 58 -8.17 -2.94 -10.70
N VAL A 59 -7.45 -3.93 -11.23
CA VAL A 59 -7.63 -4.47 -12.58
C VAL A 59 -8.98 -5.18 -12.71
N LYS A 60 -9.35 -6.04 -11.75
CA LYS A 60 -10.66 -6.72 -11.74
C LYS A 60 -11.84 -5.77 -11.67
N GLN A 61 -11.71 -4.70 -10.88
CA GLN A 61 -12.75 -3.67 -10.72
C GLN A 61 -12.82 -2.70 -11.89
N ARG A 62 -11.89 -2.77 -12.86
CA ARG A 62 -11.79 -1.85 -14.00
C ARG A 62 -11.80 -0.39 -13.53
N ARG A 63 -10.94 -0.07 -12.57
CA ARG A 63 -10.72 1.30 -12.06
C ARG A 63 -9.96 2.15 -13.10
N VAL A 64 -10.57 2.35 -14.25
CA VAL A 64 -10.01 3.13 -15.37
C VAL A 64 -11.11 4.04 -15.88
N TRP A 65 -10.86 5.34 -15.89
CA TRP A 65 -11.77 6.36 -16.40
C TRP A 65 -11.11 7.11 -17.55
N GLY A 66 -11.81 7.18 -18.69
CA GLY A 66 -11.31 7.80 -19.91
C GLY A 66 -10.64 6.86 -20.91
N SER A 67 -10.20 7.44 -22.03
CA SER A 67 -9.58 6.75 -23.15
C SER A 67 -8.50 7.65 -23.75
N ASP A 68 -7.30 7.11 -23.93
CA ASP A 68 -6.06 7.81 -24.29
C ASP A 68 -5.57 8.83 -23.24
N VAL A 69 -6.47 9.66 -22.70
CA VAL A 69 -6.27 10.49 -21.51
C VAL A 69 -7.11 9.92 -20.38
N TYR A 70 -6.46 9.67 -19.24
CA TYR A 70 -7.05 9.05 -18.06
C TYR A 70 -6.99 10.01 -16.87
N THR A 71 -7.92 9.85 -15.94
CA THR A 71 -7.89 10.53 -14.64
C THR A 71 -6.73 10.01 -13.79
N ASP A 72 -6.15 10.85 -12.92
CA ASP A 72 -5.07 10.47 -11.99
C ASP A 72 -5.42 9.39 -10.95
N ASP A 73 -6.71 9.15 -10.70
CA ASP A 73 -7.21 8.08 -9.83
C ASP A 73 -7.40 6.72 -10.54
N SER A 74 -7.15 6.68 -11.86
CA SER A 74 -7.14 5.46 -12.67
C SER A 74 -5.93 4.58 -12.34
N ASP A 75 -6.16 3.27 -12.26
CA ASP A 75 -5.11 2.29 -11.98
C ASP A 75 -4.15 2.15 -13.16
N LEU A 76 -2.85 2.34 -12.92
CA LEU A 76 -1.85 2.35 -13.98
C LEU A 76 -1.74 0.98 -14.70
N VAL A 77 -1.83 -0.14 -13.97
CA VAL A 77 -1.75 -1.47 -14.58
C VAL A 77 -2.96 -1.73 -15.47
N ALA A 78 -4.15 -1.32 -15.02
CA ALA A 78 -5.38 -1.41 -15.80
C ALA A 78 -5.35 -0.47 -17.03
N VAL A 79 -4.78 0.73 -16.91
CA VAL A 79 -4.55 1.65 -18.04
C VAL A 79 -3.57 1.04 -19.07
N LEU A 80 -2.49 0.40 -18.63
CA LEU A 80 -1.57 -0.31 -19.51
C LEU A 80 -2.25 -1.48 -20.25
N ALA A 81 -3.19 -2.15 -19.59
CA ALA A 81 -4.01 -3.19 -20.21
C ALA A 81 -4.98 -2.63 -21.25
N HIS A 82 -5.69 -1.55 -20.92
CA HIS A 82 -6.62 -0.87 -21.81
C HIS A 82 -5.93 -0.28 -23.06
N THR A 83 -4.77 0.34 -22.89
CA THR A 83 -3.97 0.90 -24.00
C THR A 83 -3.26 -0.17 -24.85
N GLY A 84 -3.27 -1.44 -24.40
CA GLY A 84 -2.60 -2.54 -25.09
C GLY A 84 -1.08 -2.60 -24.90
N HIS A 85 -0.50 -1.74 -24.07
CA HIS A 85 0.94 -1.77 -23.73
C HIS A 85 1.33 -3.00 -22.90
N PHE A 86 0.38 -3.54 -22.12
CA PHE A 86 0.59 -4.75 -21.33
C PHE A 86 -0.58 -5.72 -21.48
N LYS A 87 -0.30 -6.98 -21.84
CA LYS A 87 -1.33 -8.02 -21.82
C LYS A 87 -1.34 -8.71 -20.47
N LEU A 88 -2.44 -8.56 -19.73
CA LEU A 88 -2.67 -9.24 -18.46
C LEU A 88 -2.62 -10.76 -18.69
N LYS A 89 -1.68 -11.43 -18.03
CA LYS A 89 -1.56 -12.89 -18.00
C LYS A 89 -1.82 -13.37 -16.56
N GLY A 90 -2.11 -14.66 -16.41
CA GLY A 90 -2.35 -15.27 -15.09
C GLY A 90 -1.12 -15.27 -14.18
N ALA A 91 0.09 -15.22 -14.74
CA ALA A 91 1.33 -15.11 -13.98
C ALA A 91 2.03 -13.77 -14.27
N ALA A 92 2.55 -13.15 -13.21
CA ALA A 92 3.34 -11.93 -13.29
C ALA A 92 4.61 -12.14 -14.15
N PRO A 93 5.00 -11.16 -14.99
CA PRO A 93 6.27 -11.21 -15.73
C PRO A 93 7.46 -11.11 -14.77
N LYS A 94 8.59 -11.73 -15.13
CA LYS A 94 9.81 -11.74 -14.29
C LYS A 94 10.49 -10.37 -14.14
N SER A 95 10.23 -9.45 -15.07
CA SER A 95 10.86 -8.13 -15.13
C SER A 95 9.83 -7.01 -14.92
N PRO A 96 10.19 -5.94 -14.20
CA PRO A 96 9.32 -4.78 -14.04
C PRO A 96 9.17 -4.00 -15.35
N LEU A 97 8.18 -3.12 -15.39
CA LEU A 97 7.95 -2.19 -16.52
C LEU A 97 8.32 -0.77 -16.11
N LEU A 98 8.95 -0.02 -17.00
CA LEU A 98 9.18 1.41 -16.86
C LEU A 98 8.24 2.16 -17.80
N VAL A 99 7.34 2.95 -17.22
CA VAL A 99 6.28 3.67 -17.91
C VAL A 99 6.57 5.15 -17.87
N SER A 100 6.50 5.84 -19.01
CA SER A 100 6.58 7.29 -19.09
C SER A 100 5.16 7.85 -19.27
N LEU A 101 4.74 8.66 -18.30
CA LEU A 101 3.44 9.31 -18.27
C LEU A 101 3.60 10.78 -18.61
N ARG A 102 2.78 11.30 -19.53
CA ARG A 102 2.60 12.73 -19.74
C ARG A 102 1.50 13.21 -18.82
N VAL A 103 1.81 14.13 -17.92
CA VAL A 103 0.80 14.77 -17.08
C VAL A 103 0.10 15.86 -17.88
N CYS A 104 -1.22 15.87 -17.82
CA CYS A 104 -2.11 16.77 -18.53
C CYS A 104 -3.06 17.46 -17.52
N PRO A 105 -3.59 18.65 -17.84
CA PRO A 105 -4.64 19.26 -17.04
C PRO A 105 -5.89 18.36 -16.95
N ALA A 106 -6.71 18.56 -15.91
CA ALA A 106 -8.01 17.92 -15.80
C ALA A 106 -8.90 18.24 -17.01
N GLN A 107 -9.73 17.28 -17.40
CA GLN A 107 -10.75 17.46 -18.44
C GLN A 107 -12.13 17.53 -17.79
N ASP A 108 -13.06 18.23 -18.44
CA ASP A 108 -14.45 18.34 -17.95
C ASP A 108 -15.23 17.02 -18.07
N ALA A 109 -14.84 16.18 -19.03
CA ALA A 109 -15.39 14.85 -19.25
C ALA A 109 -14.33 13.92 -19.83
N TYR A 110 -14.42 12.64 -19.48
CA TYR A 110 -13.58 11.56 -19.99
C TYR A 110 -14.48 10.51 -20.60
N THR A 111 -14.29 10.21 -21.88
CA THR A 111 -15.06 9.17 -22.57
C THR A 111 -14.38 7.82 -22.41
N GLY A 112 -15.12 6.83 -21.92
CA GLY A 112 -14.69 5.44 -21.82
C GLY A 112 -14.74 4.72 -23.17
N SER A 113 -13.96 3.65 -23.29
CA SER A 113 -13.97 2.79 -24.48
C SER A 113 -13.63 1.35 -24.11
N GLU A 114 -13.87 0.43 -25.03
CA GLU A 114 -13.33 -0.92 -24.95
C GLU A 114 -12.19 -1.08 -25.95
N ARG A 115 -10.99 -1.36 -25.44
CA ARG A 115 -9.77 -1.54 -26.25
C ARG A 115 -8.97 -2.71 -25.69
N SER A 116 -8.34 -3.47 -26.59
CA SER A 116 -7.49 -4.61 -26.22
C SER A 116 -8.16 -5.65 -25.31
N GLY A 117 -9.49 -5.76 -25.35
CA GLY A 117 -10.29 -6.65 -24.49
C GLY A 117 -10.48 -6.15 -23.05
N PHE A 118 -10.22 -4.87 -22.78
CA PHE A 118 -10.43 -4.22 -21.50
C PHE A 118 -11.29 -2.97 -21.69
N ALA A 119 -12.26 -2.74 -20.80
CA ALA A 119 -13.17 -1.59 -20.89
C ALA A 119 -12.83 -0.54 -19.83
N SER A 120 -12.75 0.73 -20.24
CA SER A 120 -12.71 1.90 -19.35
C SER A 120 -14.09 2.53 -19.20
N ARG A 121 -14.25 3.39 -18.20
CA ARG A 121 -15.52 4.04 -17.84
C ARG A 121 -15.55 5.49 -18.29
N ASP A 122 -16.75 5.97 -18.55
CA ASP A 122 -17.01 7.40 -18.68
C ASP A 122 -16.89 8.09 -17.32
N TRP A 123 -16.43 9.34 -17.33
CA TRP A 123 -16.53 10.26 -16.21
C TRP A 123 -17.06 11.60 -16.70
N SER A 124 -18.10 12.12 -16.06
CA SER A 124 -18.67 13.42 -16.37
C SER A 124 -18.71 14.27 -15.10
N GLY A 125 -18.18 15.49 -15.18
CA GLY A 125 -18.10 16.43 -14.05
C GLY A 125 -16.67 16.88 -13.77
N ALA A 126 -16.55 18.00 -13.04
CA ALA A 126 -15.27 18.62 -12.74
C ALA A 126 -14.38 17.69 -11.89
N HIS A 127 -13.37 17.08 -12.54
CA HIS A 127 -12.33 16.32 -11.86
C HIS A 127 -11.40 17.27 -11.12
N LYS A 128 -11.17 17.04 -9.82
CA LYS A 128 -10.35 17.92 -8.97
C LYS A 128 -8.84 17.63 -9.06
N GLY A 129 -8.46 16.53 -9.72
CA GLY A 129 -7.08 16.08 -9.84
C GLY A 129 -6.42 16.54 -11.14
N VAL A 130 -5.45 15.76 -11.61
CA VAL A 130 -4.85 15.90 -12.94
C VAL A 130 -5.26 14.75 -13.86
N SER A 131 -4.91 14.86 -15.13
CA SER A 131 -5.01 13.77 -16.08
C SER A 131 -3.62 13.25 -16.43
N PHE A 132 -3.54 12.05 -16.98
CA PHE A 132 -2.31 11.56 -17.58
C PHE A 132 -2.56 10.76 -18.86
N LYS A 133 -1.53 10.68 -19.68
CA LYS A 133 -1.47 9.85 -20.88
C LYS A 133 -0.21 8.99 -20.85
N VAL A 134 -0.34 7.73 -21.25
CA VAL A 134 0.81 6.83 -21.42
C VAL A 134 1.51 7.19 -22.73
N GLU A 135 2.76 7.64 -22.64
CA GLU A 135 3.59 7.93 -23.81
C GLU A 135 4.50 6.76 -24.18
N ARG A 136 5.02 6.05 -23.18
CA ARG A 136 5.94 4.93 -23.40
C ARG A 136 5.81 3.88 -22.31
N CYS A 137 5.93 2.61 -22.67
CA CYS A 137 6.05 1.49 -21.74
C CYS A 137 7.18 0.57 -22.21
N LEU A 138 8.25 0.44 -21.43
CA LEU A 138 9.40 -0.42 -21.72
C LEU A 138 9.57 -1.49 -20.65
N GLN A 139 10.13 -2.63 -21.04
CA GLN A 139 10.61 -3.61 -20.08
C GLN A 139 11.88 -3.08 -19.41
N HIS A 140 11.89 -3.03 -18.08
CA HIS A 140 13.03 -2.52 -17.34
C HIS A 140 14.07 -3.64 -17.18
N SER A 141 15.23 -3.47 -17.82
CA SER A 141 16.32 -4.45 -17.90
C SER A 141 17.43 -4.21 -16.88
N ALA A 142 17.44 -3.06 -16.20
CA ALA A 142 18.35 -2.82 -15.08
C ALA A 142 17.82 -3.57 -13.85
N GLY A 143 18.52 -4.64 -13.45
CA GLY A 143 18.11 -5.57 -12.39
C GLY A 143 18.03 -5.00 -10.97
N THR A 144 17.79 -3.71 -10.80
CA THR A 144 17.67 -3.06 -9.49
C THR A 144 16.46 -2.14 -9.51
N VAL A 145 15.31 -2.69 -9.09
CA VAL A 145 14.22 -1.85 -8.60
C VAL A 145 14.82 -1.05 -7.45
N PRO A 146 14.79 0.30 -7.46
CA PRO A 146 15.18 1.06 -6.29
C PRO A 146 14.38 0.49 -5.13
N PRO A 147 15.02 0.20 -3.98
CA PRO A 147 14.31 -0.30 -2.84
C PRO A 147 13.08 0.59 -2.62
N PRO A 148 11.90 0.04 -2.25
CA PRO A 148 10.83 0.90 -1.74
C PRO A 148 11.47 1.81 -0.69
N GLN A 149 11.13 3.10 -0.68
CA GLN A 149 11.81 4.16 0.10
C GLN A 149 11.94 3.85 1.62
N LEU A 150 11.41 2.72 2.09
CA LEU A 150 11.34 2.28 3.48
C LEU A 150 12.20 1.06 3.83
N SER A 151 13.12 0.65 2.95
CA SER A 151 14.09 -0.40 3.28
C SER A 151 15.22 0.05 4.22
N LEU A 152 15.34 1.35 4.52
CA LEU A 152 16.36 1.92 5.42
C LEU A 152 16.15 1.62 6.91
N LEU A 153 15.03 0.98 7.29
CA LEU A 153 14.72 0.62 8.67
C LEU A 153 14.76 -0.88 8.96
N ARG A 154 15.33 -1.72 8.08
CA ARG A 154 15.62 -3.11 8.45
C ARG A 154 16.70 -3.12 9.54
N PRO A 155 16.42 -3.56 10.78
CA PRO A 155 17.50 -3.97 11.65
C PRO A 155 18.21 -5.13 10.95
N GLY A 156 19.53 -5.03 10.78
CA GLY A 156 20.33 -6.08 10.15
C GLY A 156 20.01 -7.44 10.76
N ALA A 157 20.04 -8.48 9.92
CA ALA A 157 19.87 -9.88 10.33
C ALA A 157 21.07 -10.32 11.18
N SER A 158 21.18 -9.80 12.40
CA SER A 158 22.09 -10.26 13.44
C SER A 158 21.37 -10.15 14.78
N ARG A 159 20.41 -11.06 14.97
CA ARG A 159 20.01 -11.49 16.31
C ARG A 159 20.03 -13.00 16.27
N GLN A 160 21.11 -13.59 16.77
CA GLN A 160 21.09 -14.99 17.17
C GLN A 160 20.06 -15.11 18.28
N MET A 161 18.92 -15.76 17.97
CA MET A 161 17.92 -16.11 18.96
C MET A 161 18.46 -17.29 19.78
N PRO A 162 18.43 -17.25 21.13
CA PRO A 162 18.81 -18.40 21.94
C PRO A 162 17.86 -19.57 21.67
N THR A 163 18.40 -20.74 21.37
CA THR A 163 17.69 -21.96 20.99
C THR A 163 16.97 -22.67 22.16
N SER A 164 16.76 -22.01 23.30
CA SER A 164 16.34 -22.67 24.55
C SER A 164 14.85 -22.50 24.92
N LEU A 165 13.98 -22.12 23.99
CA LEU A 165 12.54 -22.12 24.25
C LEU A 165 11.99 -23.54 24.03
N CYS A 166 11.73 -24.25 25.14
CA CYS A 166 10.91 -25.46 25.12
C CYS A 166 9.50 -25.08 24.68
N VAL A 167 9.04 -25.63 23.55
CA VAL A 167 7.64 -25.53 23.13
C VAL A 167 6.82 -26.34 24.12
N GLN A 168 6.07 -25.69 25.01
CA GLN A 168 5.06 -26.37 25.82
C GLN A 168 3.84 -26.64 24.94
N GLU A 169 3.52 -27.92 24.75
CA GLU A 169 2.26 -28.36 24.16
C GLU A 169 1.10 -27.96 25.08
N ALA A 170 -0.01 -27.53 24.49
CA ALA A 170 -1.20 -27.14 25.25
C ALA A 170 -1.90 -28.39 25.82
N GLY A 171 -2.39 -28.31 27.06
CA GLY A 171 -3.15 -29.37 27.69
C GLY A 171 -4.53 -29.60 27.05
N PRO A 172 -5.20 -30.73 27.34
CA PRO A 172 -6.53 -31.00 26.81
C PRO A 172 -7.53 -29.90 27.22
N GLY A 173 -8.08 -29.18 26.24
CA GLY A 173 -9.05 -28.09 26.46
C GLY A 173 -8.43 -26.68 26.55
N GLU A 174 -7.11 -26.55 26.50
CA GLU A 174 -6.44 -25.26 26.43
C GLU A 174 -6.00 -24.98 24.99
N SER A 175 -6.55 -23.94 24.36
CA SER A 175 -6.00 -23.41 23.12
C SER A 175 -4.98 -22.32 23.46
N PHE A 176 -3.78 -22.70 23.89
CA PHE A 176 -2.68 -21.74 23.85
C PHE A 176 -2.37 -21.47 22.38
N SER A 177 -2.82 -20.31 21.88
CA SER A 177 -2.37 -19.78 20.60
C SER A 177 -0.89 -19.44 20.74
N VAL A 178 0.00 -20.42 20.58
CA VAL A 178 1.44 -20.18 20.62
C VAL A 178 1.71 -19.12 19.55
N PRO A 179 2.06 -17.89 19.94
CA PRO A 179 2.40 -16.87 18.98
C PRO A 179 3.64 -17.35 18.22
N PRO A 180 3.94 -16.83 17.02
CA PRO A 180 5.23 -17.06 16.39
C PRO A 180 6.34 -16.87 17.43
N SER A 181 7.35 -17.75 17.47
CA SER A 181 8.37 -17.84 18.55
C SER A 181 9.16 -16.54 18.80
N ALA A 182 8.95 -15.50 17.99
CA ALA A 182 9.52 -14.15 18.11
C ALA A 182 8.59 -13.12 18.77
N SER A 183 7.41 -13.52 19.28
CA SER A 183 6.42 -12.58 19.83
C SER A 183 6.77 -12.21 21.27
N LEU A 184 7.18 -10.96 21.48
CA LEU A 184 7.51 -10.43 22.80
C LEU A 184 6.24 -9.94 23.50
N ALA A 185 5.98 -10.43 24.71
CA ALA A 185 4.96 -9.86 25.59
C ALA A 185 5.49 -8.57 26.24
N ILE A 186 4.69 -7.50 26.20
CA ILE A 186 4.97 -6.19 26.80
C ILE A 186 3.68 -5.64 27.43
N PHE A 187 3.74 -4.47 28.06
CA PHE A 187 2.54 -3.79 28.58
C PHE A 187 2.03 -2.71 27.61
N ASN A 188 0.72 -2.65 27.45
CA ASN A 188 0.00 -1.64 26.66
C ASN A 188 -0.14 -0.31 27.42
N LEU A 189 -0.78 0.70 26.81
CA LEU A 189 -1.00 2.01 27.44
C LEU A 189 -1.88 1.97 28.71
N SER A 190 -2.69 0.93 28.88
CA SER A 190 -3.53 0.68 30.06
C SER A 190 -2.85 -0.24 31.09
N ASN A 191 -1.56 -0.52 30.90
CA ASN A 191 -0.77 -1.40 31.75
C ASN A 191 -1.29 -2.87 31.78
N GLU A 192 -1.85 -3.34 30.67
CA GLU A 192 -2.22 -4.74 30.47
C GLU A 192 -1.22 -5.46 29.57
N PRO A 193 -1.02 -6.78 29.76
CA PRO A 193 -0.14 -7.55 28.89
C PRO A 193 -0.68 -7.62 27.45
N CYS A 194 0.17 -7.29 26.49
CA CYS A 194 -0.10 -7.35 25.06
C CYS A 194 1.14 -7.81 24.28
N TYR A 195 1.02 -7.97 22.95
CA TYR A 195 2.17 -8.27 22.12
C TYR A 195 2.88 -6.99 21.66
N LYS A 196 4.20 -7.06 21.58
CA LYS A 196 4.98 -6.10 20.81
C LYS A 196 4.61 -6.23 19.34
N TYR A 197 4.35 -5.10 18.69
CA TYR A 197 4.09 -5.07 17.27
C TYR A 197 5.25 -5.73 16.50
N SER A 198 4.89 -6.59 15.56
CA SER A 198 5.80 -7.26 14.64
C SER A 198 5.03 -7.60 13.38
N LEU A 199 5.67 -7.44 12.22
CA LEU A 199 5.07 -7.86 10.94
C LEU A 199 4.63 -9.32 10.95
N ALA A 200 5.35 -10.20 11.65
CA ALA A 200 5.01 -11.62 11.74
C ALA A 200 3.62 -11.86 12.39
N LEU A 201 3.11 -10.91 13.18
CA LEU A 201 1.79 -11.01 13.83
C LEU A 201 0.63 -10.50 12.97
N VAL A 202 0.91 -9.78 11.87
CA VAL A 202 -0.10 -9.15 11.00
C VAL A 202 -0.02 -9.56 9.54
N ALA A 203 1.12 -10.08 9.08
CA ALA A 203 1.39 -10.31 7.65
C ALA A 203 0.88 -11.66 7.12
N ASP A 204 -0.12 -12.27 7.76
CA ASP A 204 -0.80 -13.49 7.30
C ASP A 204 0.15 -14.63 6.87
N GLN A 205 1.28 -14.78 7.58
CA GLN A 205 2.32 -15.76 7.25
C GLN A 205 2.04 -17.18 7.79
N ASP A 206 0.93 -17.36 8.50
CA ASP A 206 0.54 -18.66 9.06
C ASP A 206 -0.12 -19.53 7.98
N THR A 207 0.03 -20.85 8.06
CA THR A 207 -0.63 -21.80 7.16
C THR A 207 -2.12 -21.94 7.46
N GLN A 208 -2.54 -21.58 8.67
CA GLN A 208 -3.94 -21.62 9.08
C GLN A 208 -4.67 -20.33 8.69
N ALA A 209 -5.55 -20.40 7.69
CA ALA A 209 -6.36 -19.26 7.24
C ALA A 209 -7.21 -18.61 8.35
N ALA A 210 -7.61 -19.38 9.37
CA ALA A 210 -8.34 -18.88 10.53
C ALA A 210 -7.53 -17.87 11.36
N ARG A 211 -6.20 -17.87 11.24
CA ARG A 211 -5.28 -17.01 11.99
C ARG A 211 -4.82 -15.78 11.21
N TRP A 212 -5.11 -15.72 9.91
CA TRP A 212 -4.87 -14.54 9.10
C TRP A 212 -5.62 -13.35 9.70
N THR A 213 -4.94 -12.22 9.79
CA THR A 213 -5.45 -10.92 10.22
C THR A 213 -6.72 -10.57 9.47
N SER A 214 -6.73 -10.77 8.14
CA SER A 214 -7.90 -10.58 7.28
C SER A 214 -9.12 -11.37 7.77
N THR A 215 -8.94 -12.63 8.15
CA THR A 215 -9.99 -13.51 8.69
C THR A 215 -10.36 -13.16 10.12
N ARG A 216 -9.36 -12.84 10.96
CA ARG A 216 -9.57 -12.48 12.38
C ARG A 216 -10.38 -11.21 12.51
N LEU A 217 -10.13 -10.22 11.65
CA LEU A 217 -10.84 -8.93 11.69
C LEU A 217 -12.36 -9.04 11.46
N LEU A 218 -12.85 -10.18 10.95
CA LEU A 218 -14.29 -10.44 10.84
C LEU A 218 -14.97 -10.70 12.20
N ARG A 219 -14.20 -11.17 13.19
CA ARG A 219 -14.69 -11.57 14.52
C ARG A 219 -14.01 -10.85 15.69
N GLU A 220 -12.90 -10.17 15.43
CA GLU A 220 -12.06 -9.47 16.40
C GLU A 220 -11.73 -8.07 15.87
N ALA A 221 -11.67 -7.08 16.74
CA ALA A 221 -11.09 -5.78 16.42
C ALA A 221 -9.59 -5.81 16.75
N LEU A 222 -8.78 -5.17 15.91
CA LEU A 222 -7.34 -5.07 16.09
C LEU A 222 -6.98 -3.71 16.70
N TYR A 223 -6.46 -3.76 17.93
CA TYR A 223 -5.93 -2.59 18.63
C TYR A 223 -4.43 -2.48 18.42
N LEU A 224 -4.01 -1.30 17.98
CA LEU A 224 -2.63 -0.97 17.66
C LEU A 224 -2.20 0.24 18.48
N GLU A 225 -1.00 0.22 19.03
CA GLU A 225 -0.55 1.34 19.88
C GLU A 225 0.79 1.89 19.46
N SER A 226 0.89 3.21 19.55
CA SER A 226 2.14 3.96 19.55
C SER A 226 2.61 4.23 20.99
N LYS A 227 3.55 5.17 21.18
CA LYS A 227 3.98 5.59 22.52
C LYS A 227 2.85 6.25 23.35
N GLN A 228 1.87 6.88 22.70
CA GLN A 228 0.84 7.69 23.38
C GLN A 228 -0.59 7.52 22.83
N ARG A 229 -0.73 6.92 21.65
CA ARG A 229 -2.02 6.78 20.96
C ARG A 229 -2.37 5.31 20.80
N ARG A 230 -3.64 4.98 20.99
CA ARG A 230 -4.22 3.69 20.61
C ARG A 230 -5.13 3.90 19.41
N PHE A 231 -5.06 2.97 18.48
CA PHE A 231 -5.87 2.89 17.29
C PHE A 231 -6.67 1.60 17.31
N GLU A 232 -7.85 1.64 16.69
CA GLU A 232 -8.72 0.50 16.46
C GLU A 232 -8.87 0.33 14.95
N LEU A 233 -8.60 -0.89 14.46
CA LEU A 233 -8.95 -1.34 13.13
C LEU A 233 -10.05 -2.39 13.25
N ALA A 234 -11.23 -2.08 12.73
CA ALA A 234 -12.41 -2.94 12.86
C ALA A 234 -13.12 -3.12 11.51
N TYR A 235 -13.68 -4.31 11.30
CA TYR A 235 -14.56 -4.60 10.17
C TYR A 235 -15.89 -3.84 10.34
N LYS A 236 -16.36 -3.20 9.26
CA LYS A 236 -17.58 -2.40 9.25
C LYS A 236 -18.72 -3.07 8.47
N GLY A 237 -18.39 -3.90 7.50
CA GLY A 237 -19.36 -4.51 6.60
C GLY A 237 -18.76 -4.79 5.23
N THR A 238 -19.62 -5.16 4.30
CA THR A 238 -19.23 -5.47 2.92
C THR A 238 -19.67 -4.33 2.00
N SER A 239 -18.77 -3.88 1.13
CA SER A 239 -19.06 -2.89 0.09
C SER A 239 -20.06 -3.44 -0.95
N ALA A 240 -20.64 -2.56 -1.76
CA ALA A 240 -21.53 -2.95 -2.87
C ALA A 240 -20.90 -3.98 -3.84
N GLY A 241 -19.56 -4.04 -3.90
CA GLY A 241 -18.80 -5.00 -4.70
C GLY A 241 -18.50 -6.33 -4.01
N GLY A 242 -19.03 -6.60 -2.81
CA GLY A 242 -18.80 -7.85 -2.08
C GLY A 242 -17.48 -7.90 -1.29
N TYR A 243 -16.73 -6.79 -1.21
CA TYR A 243 -15.45 -6.74 -0.49
C TYR A 243 -15.61 -6.23 0.94
N ALA A 244 -14.88 -6.81 1.88
CA ALA A 244 -14.83 -6.34 3.26
C ALA A 244 -14.29 -4.91 3.35
N THR A 245 -14.97 -4.10 4.16
CA THR A 245 -14.61 -2.72 4.44
C THR A 245 -14.32 -2.54 5.93
N TYR A 246 -13.31 -1.74 6.22
CA TYR A 246 -12.79 -1.53 7.56
C TYR A 246 -12.89 -0.05 7.94
N THR A 247 -12.84 0.21 9.25
CA THR A 247 -12.71 1.55 9.81
C THR A 247 -11.47 1.58 10.67
N PHE A 248 -10.63 2.59 10.46
CA PHE A 248 -9.45 2.87 11.28
C PHE A 248 -9.72 4.11 12.12
N SER A 249 -9.72 3.95 13.43
CA SER A 249 -10.12 4.99 14.38
C SER A 249 -9.06 5.18 15.46
N GLN A 250 -8.97 6.37 16.03
CA GLN A 250 -8.17 6.64 17.22
C GLN A 250 -9.05 6.58 18.47
N VAL A 251 -8.64 5.79 19.46
CA VAL A 251 -9.35 5.65 20.74
C VAL A 251 -9.11 6.88 21.62
N HIS A 252 -10.18 7.40 22.23
CA HIS A 252 -10.10 8.46 23.24
C HIS A 252 -9.57 7.91 24.57
N SER A 253 -8.74 8.69 25.27
CA SER A 253 -8.21 8.36 26.61
C SER A 253 -7.64 6.93 26.71
N PRO A 254 -6.65 6.54 25.88
CA PRO A 254 -6.22 5.15 25.76
C PRO A 254 -5.69 4.55 27.06
N GLN A 255 -5.18 5.36 27.99
CA GLN A 255 -4.69 4.86 29.28
C GLN A 255 -5.81 4.33 30.18
N SER A 256 -7.03 4.84 30.05
CA SER A 256 -8.19 4.41 30.85
C SER A 256 -9.05 3.34 30.16
N MET A 257 -8.68 2.92 28.96
CA MET A 257 -9.44 1.94 28.16
C MET A 257 -8.85 0.54 28.32
N ASP A 258 -8.82 -0.01 29.52
CA ASP A 258 -8.39 -1.40 29.72
C ASP A 258 -9.33 -2.40 29.01
N ARG A 259 -8.96 -3.68 28.94
CA ARG A 259 -9.74 -4.69 28.22
C ARG A 259 -11.18 -4.78 28.72
N ARG A 260 -11.39 -4.66 30.03
CA ARG A 260 -12.73 -4.68 30.63
C ARG A 260 -13.55 -3.47 30.21
N ALA A 261 -12.95 -2.28 30.17
CA ALA A 261 -13.61 -1.07 29.69
C ALA A 261 -13.94 -1.15 28.20
N LEU A 262 -13.04 -1.71 27.37
CA LEU A 262 -13.31 -1.97 25.95
C LEU A 262 -14.52 -2.90 25.79
N GLU A 263 -14.49 -4.06 26.45
CA GLU A 263 -15.55 -5.05 26.37
C GLU A 263 -16.89 -4.51 26.91
N GLY A 264 -16.85 -3.71 27.99
CA GLY A 264 -18.04 -3.10 28.59
C GLY A 264 -18.69 -1.99 27.75
N LEU A 265 -17.92 -1.26 26.95
CA LEU A 265 -18.45 -0.25 26.03
C LEU A 265 -18.95 -0.84 24.71
N GLY A 266 -18.42 -2.00 24.32
CA GLY A 266 -18.66 -2.60 23.01
C GLY A 266 -17.40 -2.64 22.17
N VAL A 267 -17.11 -3.78 21.54
CA VAL A 267 -16.04 -3.94 20.57
C VAL A 267 -16.67 -4.38 19.24
N PRO A 268 -16.49 -3.64 18.14
CA PRO A 268 -15.77 -2.37 18.01
C PRO A 268 -16.38 -1.23 18.82
N LEU A 269 -15.54 -0.27 19.21
CA LEU A 269 -15.92 0.83 20.07
C LEU A 269 -16.98 1.76 19.43
N PRO A 270 -17.92 2.31 20.22
CA PRO A 270 -18.91 3.25 19.73
C PRO A 270 -18.26 4.58 19.33
N ALA A 271 -18.89 5.31 18.40
CA ALA A 271 -18.40 6.57 17.86
C ALA A 271 -18.17 7.68 18.92
N SER A 272 -18.76 7.56 20.12
CA SER A 272 -18.50 8.46 21.25
C SER A 272 -17.11 8.30 21.86
N SER A 273 -16.49 7.14 21.68
CA SER A 273 -15.22 6.74 22.32
C SER A 273 -14.05 6.69 21.35
N VAL A 274 -14.30 6.93 20.05
CA VAL A 274 -13.29 6.94 19.00
C VAL A 274 -13.44 8.12 18.05
N LYS A 275 -12.31 8.65 17.60
CA LYS A 275 -12.23 9.55 16.45
C LYS A 275 -11.93 8.73 15.20
N VAL A 276 -12.88 8.61 14.29
CA VAL A 276 -12.65 7.95 12.99
C VAL A 276 -11.59 8.73 12.20
N LEU A 277 -10.50 8.05 11.82
CA LEU A 277 -9.45 8.62 10.98
C LEU A 277 -9.69 8.28 9.51
N HIS A 278 -10.00 7.02 9.23
CA HIS A 278 -10.31 6.53 7.88
C HIS A 278 -11.50 5.58 7.91
N SER A 279 -12.53 5.89 7.13
CA SER A 279 -13.72 5.05 6.94
C SER A 279 -13.72 4.42 5.55
N GLY A 280 -14.39 3.26 5.42
CA GLY A 280 -14.53 2.56 4.14
C GLY A 280 -13.17 2.16 3.57
N VAL A 281 -12.27 1.71 4.45
CA VAL A 281 -10.93 1.27 4.09
C VAL A 281 -11.03 -0.11 3.47
N ASP A 282 -10.48 -0.30 2.28
CA ASP A 282 -10.28 -1.62 1.69
C ASP A 282 -9.04 -2.31 2.27
N TRP A 283 -9.04 -3.64 2.30
CA TRP A 283 -7.89 -4.44 2.77
C TRP A 283 -6.56 -4.08 2.10
N GLU A 284 -6.59 -3.75 0.80
CA GLU A 284 -5.39 -3.41 0.02
C GLU A 284 -4.81 -2.03 0.35
N GLU A 285 -5.60 -1.13 0.96
CA GLU A 285 -5.13 0.19 1.39
C GLU A 285 -4.30 0.12 2.69
N ILE A 286 -4.35 -1.02 3.39
CA ILE A 286 -3.70 -1.25 4.67
C ILE A 286 -2.28 -1.77 4.41
N VAL A 287 -1.29 -0.88 4.51
CA VAL A 287 0.11 -1.24 4.29
C VAL A 287 0.82 -1.45 5.63
N TRP A 288 1.10 -2.71 5.96
CA TRP A 288 1.84 -3.09 7.16
C TRP A 288 3.34 -2.85 6.99
N GLY A 289 3.91 -1.98 7.82
CA GLY A 289 5.35 -1.72 7.90
C GLY A 289 6.04 -2.41 9.09
N PRO A 290 7.38 -2.43 9.18
CA PRO A 290 8.10 -3.08 10.29
C PRO A 290 7.80 -2.52 11.68
N CYS A 291 7.39 -1.25 11.75
CA CYS A 291 7.04 -0.55 12.99
C CYS A 291 6.00 0.55 12.76
N TYR A 292 5.19 0.42 11.71
CA TYR A 292 4.15 1.38 11.37
C TYR A 292 3.03 0.70 10.59
N LEU A 293 1.88 1.37 10.53
CA LEU A 293 0.82 1.12 9.56
C LEU A 293 0.72 2.36 8.66
N ARG A 294 0.68 2.17 7.34
CA ARG A 294 0.38 3.25 6.40
C ARG A 294 -0.98 3.06 5.78
N LEU A 295 -1.72 4.16 5.68
CA LEU A 295 -3.07 4.17 5.13
C LEU A 295 -3.33 5.52 4.46
N ARG A 296 -3.66 5.49 3.16
CA ARG A 296 -3.92 6.70 2.33
C ARG A 296 -2.84 7.78 2.43
N GLY A 297 -1.57 7.37 2.43
CA GLY A 297 -0.41 8.27 2.52
C GLY A 297 -0.01 8.67 3.94
N GLU A 298 -0.87 8.46 4.95
CA GLU A 298 -0.58 8.76 6.35
C GLU A 298 0.09 7.58 7.04
N GLU A 299 1.14 7.84 7.83
CA GLU A 299 1.89 6.82 8.56
C GLU A 299 1.63 6.88 10.07
N TYR A 300 1.28 5.74 10.65
CA TYR A 300 0.98 5.56 12.07
C TYR A 300 2.05 4.68 12.71
N PRO A 301 2.95 5.22 13.55
CA PRO A 301 3.99 4.42 14.19
C PRO A 301 3.39 3.46 15.22
N LEU A 302 3.81 2.19 15.17
CA LEU A 302 3.29 1.09 15.97
C LEU A 302 4.38 0.43 16.80
N LEU A 303 4.07 0.21 18.06
CA LEU A 303 4.91 -0.49 19.04
C LEU A 303 4.24 -1.72 19.62
N ARG A 304 2.90 -1.72 19.68
CA ARG A 304 2.13 -2.76 20.35
C ARG A 304 0.89 -3.13 19.56
N LEU A 305 0.44 -4.35 19.79
CA LEU A 305 -0.67 -4.96 19.08
C LEU A 305 -1.45 -5.88 20.01
N GLN A 306 -2.77 -5.85 19.87
CA GLN A 306 -3.69 -6.73 20.58
C GLN A 306 -4.94 -6.95 19.74
N TYR A 307 -5.41 -8.19 19.64
CA TYR A 307 -6.72 -8.50 19.09
C TYR A 307 -7.72 -8.67 20.24
N VAL A 308 -8.93 -8.16 20.07
CA VAL A 308 -10.00 -8.26 21.05
C VAL A 308 -11.26 -8.71 20.32
N SER A 309 -11.91 -9.75 20.82
CA SER A 309 -13.14 -10.28 20.21
C SER A 309 -14.24 -9.23 20.15
N HIS A 310 -15.03 -9.26 19.08
CA HIS A 310 -16.24 -8.44 19.02
C HIS A 310 -17.19 -8.83 20.16
N THR A 311 -17.74 -7.85 20.85
CA THR A 311 -18.73 -8.08 21.92
C THR A 311 -20.16 -7.88 21.43
N VAL A 312 -20.35 -7.31 20.24
CA VAL A 312 -21.65 -7.17 19.59
C VAL A 312 -21.79 -8.29 18.55
N ALA A 313 -22.84 -9.10 18.69
CA ALA A 313 -23.24 -10.14 17.73
C ALA A 313 -23.95 -9.53 16.51
#